data_AF-A0A1Z1N4G0-F1
#
_entry.id   AF-A0A1Z1N4G0-F1
#
_cell.length_a   1.000
_cell.length_b   1.000
_cell.length_c   1.000
_cell.angle_alpha   90.00
_cell.angle_beta   90.00
_cell.angle_gamma   90.00
#
_symmetry.space_group_name_H-M   'P 1'
#
loop_
_entity.id
_entity.type
_entity.pdbx_description
1 polymer ?
#
loop_
_entity_poly.entity_id
_entity_poly.type
_entity_poly.pdbx_seq_one_letter_code
_entity_poly.pdbx_strand_id
1 'polypeptide(L)' 'MNFIKWVLSLLAINVVGLIFITIYSAYYSFGTMLFGVHTAAAVKDFWNTEILMGTIFLVCVNALAVITAVARQFKK' A
#
# COMPACT_ATOMS: atom_id res chain seq x y z
N MET A 1 -8.20 -10.08 -22.71
CA MET A 1 -8.24 -9.33 -21.44
C MET A 1 -8.73 -7.94 -21.77
N ASN A 2 -9.83 -7.48 -21.18
CA ASN A 2 -10.24 -6.10 -21.39
C ASN A 2 -9.27 -5.21 -20.58
N PHE A 3 -8.36 -4.54 -21.28
CA PHE A 3 -7.26 -3.78 -20.68
C PHE A 3 -7.76 -2.75 -19.66
N ILE A 4 -8.84 -2.04 -19.99
CA ILE A 4 -9.45 -1.04 -19.11
C ILE A 4 -9.95 -1.69 -17.80
N LYS A 5 -10.64 -2.83 -17.91
CA LYS A 5 -11.10 -3.56 -16.71
C LYS A 5 -9.93 -3.99 -15.83
N TRP A 6 -8.84 -4.46 -16.42
CA TRP A 6 -7.64 -4.87 -15.68
C TRP A 6 -6.98 -3.70 -14.94
N VAL A 7 -6.81 -2.55 -15.60
CA VAL A 7 -6.27 -1.34 -14.97
C VAL A 7 -7.16 -0.85 -13.84
N LEU A 8 -8.48 -0.80 -14.04
CA LEU A 8 -9.42 -0.38 -13.01
C LEU A 8 -9.41 -1.32 -11.79
N SER A 9 -9.31 -2.63 -12.01
CA SER A 9 -9.16 -3.58 -10.91
C SER A 9 -7.85 -3.38 -10.14
N LEU A 10 -6.74 -3.14 -10.85
CA LEU A 10 -5.44 -2.87 -10.22
C LEU A 10 -5.46 -1.58 -9.40
N LEU A 11 -6.09 -0.52 -9.91
CA LEU A 11 -6.30 0.73 -9.19
C LEU A 11 -7.13 0.50 -7.92
N ALA A 12 -8.23 -0.24 -8.01
CA ALA A 12 -9.06 -0.54 -6.84
C ALA A 12 -8.29 -1.31 -5.76
N ILE A 13 -7.48 -2.31 -6.16
CA ILE A 13 -6.62 -3.06 -5.24
C ILE A 13 -5.60 -2.13 -4.56
N ASN A 14 -4.94 -1.25 -5.33
CA ASN A 14 -3.97 -0.31 -4.78
C ASN A 14 -4.62 0.66 -3.80
N VAL A 15 -5.79 1.23 -4.12
CA VAL A 15 -6.53 2.14 -3.23
C VAL A 15 -6.90 1.45 -1.93
N VAL A 16 -7.51 0.27 -2.00
CA VAL A 16 -7.93 -0.47 -0.80
C VAL A 16 -6.71 -0.84 0.06
N GLY A 17 -5.62 -1.30 -0.55
CA GLY A 17 -4.40 -1.63 0.17
C GLY A 17 -3.76 -0.42 0.85
N LEU A 18 -3.72 0.73 0.17
CA LEU A 18 -3.23 1.98 0.78
C LEU A 18 -4.09 2.41 1.95
N ILE A 19 -5.42 2.29 1.88
CA ILE A 19 -6.31 2.59 3.02
C ILE A 19 -5.96 1.74 4.25
N PHE A 20 -5.73 0.43 4.06
CA PHE A 20 -5.33 -0.44 5.16
C PHE A 20 -3.96 -0.08 5.73
N ILE A 21 -3.01 0.30 4.88
CA ILE A 21 -1.69 0.77 5.30
C ILE A 21 -1.83 2.06 6.11
N THR A 22 -2.64 3.03 5.66
CA THR A 22 -2.92 4.26 6.40
C THR A 22 -3.49 3.98 7.79
N ILE A 23 -4.46 3.05 7.89
CA ILE A 23 -5.04 2.65 9.18
C ILE A 23 -3.97 2.01 10.08
N TYR A 24 -3.14 1.12 9.51
CA TYR A 24 -2.05 0.47 10.23
C TYR A 24 -1.01 1.48 10.74
N SER A 25 -0.53 2.38 9.86
CA SER A 25 0.42 3.44 10.22
C SER A 25 -0.15 4.36 11.28
N ALA A 26 -1.43 4.70 11.20
CA ALA A 26 -2.09 5.53 12.20
C ALA A 26 -2.13 4.83 13.57
N TYR A 27 -2.54 3.56 13.60
CA TYR A 27 -2.56 2.78 14.83
C TYR A 27 -1.16 2.63 15.44
N TYR A 28 -0.16 2.27 14.62
CA TYR A 28 1.20 2.03 15.08
C TYR A 28 1.86 3.31 15.61
N SER A 29 1.74 4.42 14.88
CA SER A 29 2.48 5.64 15.19
C SER A 29 1.75 6.52 16.21
N PHE A 30 0.43 6.73 16.07
CA PHE A 30 -0.33 7.54 17.03
C PHE A 30 -0.72 6.77 18.30
N GLY A 31 -0.74 5.43 18.28
CA GLY A 31 -0.92 4.62 19.50
C GLY A 31 0.16 4.89 20.56
N THR A 32 1.37 5.28 20.14
CA THR A 32 2.47 5.64 21.05
C THR A 32 2.20 6.92 21.85
N MET A 33 1.29 7.79 21.39
CA MET A 33 0.90 8.99 22.13
C MET A 33 0.21 8.66 23.46
N LEU A 34 -0.44 7.49 23.58
CA LEU A 34 -1.01 7.02 24.84
C LEU A 34 0.06 6.78 25.91
N PHE A 35 1.33 6.63 25.51
CA PHE A 35 2.48 6.43 26.38
C PHE A 35 3.34 7.69 26.55
N GLY A 36 2.80 8.87 26.21
CA GLY A 36 3.44 10.17 26.46
C GLY A 36 4.35 10.68 25.34
N VAL A 37 4.34 10.05 24.15
CA VAL A 37 5.09 10.54 22.99
C VAL A 37 4.48 11.85 22.45
N HIS A 38 5.32 12.85 22.19
CA HIS A 38 4.90 14.13 21.62
C HIS A 38 4.32 13.98 20.20
N THR A 39 3.30 14.78 19.90
CA THR A 39 2.59 14.79 18.62
C THR A 39 3.52 14.91 17.41
N ALA A 40 4.55 15.76 17.49
CA ALA A 40 5.49 15.94 16.40
C ALA A 40 6.28 14.66 16.05
N ALA A 41 6.65 13.87 17.06
CA ALA A 41 7.37 12.61 16.87
C ALA A 41 6.44 11.55 16.25
N ALA A 42 5.22 11.40 16.78
CA ALA A 42 4.24 10.46 16.24
C ALA A 42 3.83 10.76 14.79
N VAL A 43 3.71 12.03 14.40
CA VAL A 43 3.45 12.42 13.01
C VAL A 43 4.62 12.05 12.09
N LYS A 44 5.86 12.26 12.55
CA LYS A 44 7.04 11.86 11.78
C LYS A 44 7.08 10.35 11.57
N ASP A 45 6.81 9.58 12.62
CA ASP A 45 6.79 8.12 12.57
C ASP A 45 5.63 7.61 11.72
N PHE A 46 4.47 8.27 11.73
CA PHE A 46 3.35 7.97 10.84
C PHE A 46 3.77 8.04 9.37
N TRP A 47 4.34 9.16 8.92
CA TRP A 47 4.76 9.31 7.53
C TRP A 47 5.89 8.35 7.15
N ASN A 48 6.82 8.06 8.07
CA ASN A 48 7.89 7.11 7.80
C ASN A 48 7.35 5.69 7.57
N THR A 49 6.43 5.24 8.43
CA THR A 49 5.75 3.94 8.29
C THR A 49 4.89 3.90 7.04
N GLU A 50 4.14 4.97 6.76
CA GLU A 50 3.26 5.07 5.59
C GLU A 50 4.04 4.98 4.29
N ILE A 51 5.13 5.74 4.18
CA ILE A 51 5.97 5.73 2.98
C ILE A 51 6.65 4.37 2.82
N LEU A 52 7.21 3.80 3.89
CA LEU A 52 7.91 2.52 3.82
C LEU A 52 6.96 1.38 3.41
N MET A 53 5.86 1.22 4.13
CA MET A 53 4.88 0.16 3.88
C MET A 53 4.15 0.38 2.56
N GLY A 54 3.74 1.61 2.27
CA GLY A 54 3.08 1.98 1.02
C GLY A 54 3.95 1.71 -0.19
N THR A 55 5.25 2.06 -0.13
CA THR A 55 6.19 1.80 -1.23
C THR A 55 6.36 0.30 -1.48
N ILE A 56 6.61 -0.49 -0.42
CA ILE A 56 6.76 -1.95 -0.55
C ILE A 56 5.50 -2.56 -1.17
N PHE A 57 4.32 -2.20 -0.65
CA PHE A 57 3.05 -2.70 -1.15
C PHE A 57 2.83 -2.37 -2.62
N LEU A 58 3.00 -1.11 -3.02
CA LEU A 58 2.80 -0.68 -4.40
C LEU A 58 3.77 -1.38 -5.35
N VAL A 59 5.04 -1.50 -4.99
CA VAL A 59 6.03 -2.20 -5.83
C VAL A 59 5.64 -3.67 -6.00
N CYS A 60 5.38 -4.38 -4.90
CA CYS A 60 5.07 -5.81 -4.94
C CYS A 60 3.78 -6.12 -5.70
N VAL A 61 2.69 -5.40 -5.42
CA VAL A 61 1.38 -5.66 -6.06
C VAL A 61 1.41 -5.33 -7.55
N ASN A 62 1.99 -4.19 -7.94
CA ASN A 62 2.06 -3.82 -9.35
C ASN A 62 3.01 -4.75 -10.12
N ALA A 63 4.16 -5.12 -9.54
CA ALA A 63 5.06 -6.11 -10.15
C ALA A 63 4.36 -7.46 -10.36
N LEU A 64 3.66 -7.97 -9.33
CA LEU A 64 2.92 -9.22 -9.43
C LEU A 64 1.81 -9.17 -10.48
N ALA A 65 1.10 -8.05 -10.57
CA ALA A 65 0.06 -7.84 -11.58
C ALA A 65 0.64 -7.89 -13.00
N VAL A 66 1.78 -7.22 -13.23
CA VAL A 66 2.48 -7.22 -14.53
C VAL A 66 3.02 -8.62 -14.86
N ILE A 67 3.71 -9.28 -13.94
CA ILE A 67 4.24 -10.64 -14.13
C ILE A 67 3.11 -11.60 -14.48
N THR A 68 1.98 -11.53 -13.77
CA THR A 68 0.82 -12.39 -14.04
C THR A 68 0.19 -12.10 -15.40
N ALA A 69 0.11 -10.82 -15.79
CA ALA A 69 -0.40 -10.43 -17.10
C ALA A 69 0.50 -10.95 -18.23
N VAL A 70 1.82 -10.85 -18.08
CA VAL A 70 2.82 -11.34 -19.03
C VAL A 70 2.79 -12.87 -19.11
N ALA A 71 2.83 -13.58 -17.99
CA ALA A 71 2.80 -15.04 -17.95
C ALA A 71 1.55 -15.63 -18.63
N ARG A 72 0.41 -14.94 -18.56
CA ARG A 72 -0.82 -15.33 -19.27
C ARG A 72 -0.72 -15.19 -20.79
N GLN A 73 0.16 -14.35 -21.32
CA GLN A 73 0.41 -14.25 -22.77
C GLN A 73 1.17 -15.48 -23.28
N PHE A 74 2.12 -16.00 -22.50
CA PHE A 74 2.94 -17.17 -22.89
C PHE A 74 2.26 -18.52 -22.70
N LYS A 75 1.20 -18.59 -21.86
CA LYS A 75 0.38 -19.79 -21.68
C LYS A 75 -0.77 -19.91 -22.70
N LYS A 76 -0.91 -18.93 -23.59
CA LYS A 76 -1.79 -18.99 -24.76
C LYS A 76 -1.00 -19.46 -25.96
#